data_AF-J9UFH8-F1
#
_entry.id   AF-J9UFH8-F1
#
_cell.length_a   1.000
_cell.length_b   1.000
_cell.length_c   1.000
_cell.angle_alpha   90.00
_cell.angle_beta   90.00
_cell.angle_gamma   90.00
#
_symmetry.space_group_name_H-M   'P 1'
#
loop_
_entity.id
_entity.type
_entity.pdbx_description
1 polymer ?
#
loop_
_entity_poly.entity_id
_entity_poly.type
_entity_poly.pdbx_seq_one_letter_code
_entity_poly.pdbx_strand_id
1 'polypeptide(L)'
;MTGGASFDIGMISALANAGVGTLVVMHLSDNHIEECKKYNINIVCAGHMASDSLGLNLLFKAMKEKAKKSFEILPASGYIFVER
;
A
#
# COMPACT_ATOMS: atom_id res chain seq x y z
N MET A 1 2.13 -5.18 -2.76
CA MET A 1 0.83 -4.85 -3.42
C MET A 1 -0.28 -4.89 -2.38
N THR A 2 -1.41 -4.23 -2.65
CA THR A 2 -2.59 -4.15 -1.77
C THR A 2 -3.46 -5.43 -1.73
N GLY A 3 -3.06 -6.50 -2.43
CA GLY A 3 -3.86 -7.73 -2.60
C GLY A 3 -3.60 -8.85 -1.60
N GLY A 4 -2.81 -8.62 -0.54
CA GLY A 4 -2.52 -9.64 0.49
C GLY A 4 -1.57 -10.77 0.06
N ALA A 5 -1.16 -10.81 -1.22
CA ALA A 5 -0.19 -11.77 -1.76
C ALA A 5 1.14 -11.10 -2.14
N SER A 6 2.20 -11.91 -2.17
CA SER A 6 3.55 -11.52 -2.60
C SER A 6 3.51 -11.02 -4.05
N PHE A 7 4.29 -9.98 -4.32
CA PHE A 7 4.46 -9.48 -5.69
C PHE A 7 5.39 -10.44 -6.45
N ASP A 8 4.94 -10.96 -7.59
CA ASP A 8 5.76 -11.80 -8.47
C ASP A 8 6.56 -10.89 -9.41
N ILE A 9 7.86 -11.16 -9.53
CA ILE A 9 8.78 -10.44 -10.40
C ILE A 9 8.33 -10.51 -11.87
N GLY A 10 7.70 -11.61 -12.29
CA GLY A 10 7.17 -11.78 -13.64
C GLY A 10 6.04 -10.82 -13.97
N MET A 11 5.36 -10.25 -12.97
CA MET A 11 4.31 -9.25 -13.20
C MET A 11 4.87 -7.91 -13.68
N ILE A 12 6.13 -7.59 -13.39
CA ILE A 12 6.74 -6.30 -13.77
C ILE A 12 6.79 -6.16 -15.29
N SER A 13 7.18 -7.22 -16.01
CA SER A 13 7.22 -7.21 -17.47
C SER A 13 5.83 -7.14 -18.09
N ALA A 14 4.84 -7.81 -17.48
CA ALA A 14 3.45 -7.74 -17.91
C ALA A 14 2.88 -6.33 -17.72
N LEU A 15 3.18 -5.68 -16.59
CA LEU A 15 2.78 -4.29 -16.31
C LEU A 15 3.44 -3.32 -17.29
N ALA A 16 4.72 -3.50 -17.60
CA ALA A 16 5.42 -2.71 -18.61
C ALA A 16 4.75 -2.82 -19.98
N ASN A 17 4.45 -4.06 -20.42
CA ASN A 17 3.78 -4.32 -21.69
C ASN A 17 2.36 -3.72 -21.75
N ALA A 18 1.68 -3.63 -20.61
CA ALA A 18 0.39 -2.97 -20.48
C ALA A 18 0.49 -1.42 -20.47
N GLY A 19 1.69 -0.85 -20.55
CA GLY A 19 1.92 0.60 -20.59
C GLY A 19 2.03 1.26 -19.21
N VAL A 20 2.23 0.49 -18.13
CA VAL A 20 2.38 1.05 -16.78
C VAL A 20 3.78 1.63 -16.60
N GLY A 21 3.87 2.96 -16.50
CA GLY A 21 5.13 3.68 -16.33
C GLY A 21 5.51 4.02 -14.88
N THR A 22 4.64 3.76 -13.91
CA THR A 22 4.89 4.06 -12.50
C THR A 22 4.15 3.08 -11.59
N LEU A 23 4.85 2.55 -10.59
CA LEU A 23 4.30 1.70 -9.55
C LEU A 23 4.35 2.42 -8.20
N VAL A 24 3.20 2.53 -7.56
CA VAL A 24 3.08 2.96 -6.16
C VAL A 24 2.97 1.71 -5.29
N VAL A 25 3.92 1.53 -4.38
CA VAL A 25 4.11 0.29 -3.61
C VAL A 25 4.38 0.60 -2.15
N MET A 26 4.09 -0.36 -1.27
CA MET A 26 4.36 -0.28 0.16
C MET A 26 5.80 -0.65 0.50
N HIS A 27 6.35 -1.62 -0.24
CA HIS A 27 7.72 -2.12 -0.17
C HIS A 27 8.02 -2.92 -1.46
N LEU A 28 9.30 -3.06 -1.79
CA LEU A 28 9.82 -3.96 -2.83
C LEU A 28 11.16 -4.53 -2.35
N SER A 29 11.52 -5.73 -2.81
CA SER A 29 12.88 -6.25 -2.64
C SER A 29 13.81 -5.74 -3.74
N ASP A 30 15.12 -5.84 -3.52
CA ASP A 30 16.14 -5.40 -4.48
C ASP A 30 15.95 -6.03 -5.88
N ASN A 31 15.59 -7.31 -5.93
CA ASN A 31 15.31 -8.00 -7.20
C ASN A 31 14.16 -7.34 -7.98
N HIS A 32 13.10 -6.90 -7.30
CA HIS A 32 12.00 -6.20 -7.98
C HIS A 32 12.43 -4.82 -8.47
N ILE A 33 13.28 -4.11 -7.71
CA ILE A 33 13.80 -2.79 -8.09
C ILE A 33 14.65 -2.94 -9.35
N GLU A 34 15.53 -3.93 -9.41
CA GLU A 34 16.36 -4.21 -10.59
C GLU A 34 15.51 -4.60 -11.82
N GLU A 35 14.44 -5.36 -11.62
CA GLU A 35 13.54 -5.71 -12.73
C GLU A 35 12.78 -4.48 -13.25
N CYS A 36 12.25 -3.63 -12.37
CA CYS A 36 11.58 -2.38 -12.77
C CYS A 36 12.49 -1.45 -13.60
N LYS A 37 13.79 -1.39 -13.26
CA LYS A 37 14.79 -0.59 -14.01
C LYS A 37 14.89 -1.04 -15.48
N LYS A 38 14.83 -2.34 -15.76
CA LYS A 38 14.91 -2.88 -17.13
C LYS A 38 13.79 -2.37 -18.04
N TYR A 39 12.63 -2.07 -17.46
CA TYR A 39 11.45 -1.61 -18.19
C TYR A 39 11.16 -0.11 -18.01
N ASN A 40 12.10 0.66 -17.43
CA ASN A 40 11.94 2.10 -17.15
C ASN A 40 10.68 2.42 -16.31
N ILE A 41 10.32 1.53 -15.39
CA ILE A 41 9.19 1.75 -14.48
C ILE A 41 9.67 2.59 -13.28
N ASN A 42 9.02 3.72 -13.06
CA ASN A 42 9.26 4.54 -11.88
C ASN A 42 8.65 3.87 -10.63
N ILE A 43 9.32 4.00 -9.49
CA ILE A 43 8.86 3.43 -8.22
C ILE A 43 8.60 4.56 -7.23
N VAL A 44 7.42 4.57 -6.63
CA VAL A 44 7.08 5.39 -5.46
C VAL A 44 6.83 4.46 -4.28
N CYS A 45 7.73 4.46 -3.31
CA CYS A 45 7.57 3.69 -2.07
C CYS A 45 6.83 4.52 -1.02
N ALA A 46 5.57 4.17 -0.75
CA ALA A 46 4.71 4.83 0.23
C ALA A 46 4.91 4.34 1.67
N GLY A 47 5.68 3.26 1.87
CA GLY A 47 5.98 2.66 3.16
C GLY A 47 4.85 1.79 3.71
N HIS A 48 5.21 0.65 4.31
CA HIS A 48 4.26 -0.38 4.77
C HIS A 48 3.30 0.14 5.85
N MET A 49 3.84 0.58 6.99
CA MET A 49 3.02 1.00 8.13
C MET A 49 2.13 2.20 7.81
N ALA A 50 2.65 3.17 7.07
CA ALA A 50 1.87 4.36 6.69
C ALA A 50 0.68 3.99 5.79
N SER A 51 0.92 3.12 4.80
CA SER A 51 -0.12 2.70 3.85
C SER A 51 -1.20 1.84 4.52
N ASP A 52 -0.82 0.90 5.40
CA ASP A 52 -1.78 0.07 6.13
C ASP A 52 -2.60 0.92 7.11
N SER A 53 -1.93 1.85 7.81
CA SER A 53 -2.60 2.76 8.75
C SER A 53 -3.62 3.65 8.07
N LEU A 54 -3.34 4.12 6.84
CA LEU A 54 -4.30 4.91 6.06
C LEU A 54 -5.59 4.11 5.82
N GLY A 55 -5.47 2.85 5.39
CA GLY A 55 -6.63 1.97 5.18
C GLY A 55 -7.45 1.75 6.45
N LEU A 56 -6.79 1.47 7.57
CA LEU A 56 -7.44 1.29 8.86
C LEU A 56 -8.14 2.56 9.36
N ASN A 57 -7.50 3.73 9.22
CA ASN A 57 -8.09 5.01 9.61
C ASN A 57 -9.40 5.27 8.83
N LEU A 58 -9.40 5.05 7.52
CA LEU A 58 -10.59 5.19 6.68
C LEU A 58 -11.69 4.18 7.05
N LEU A 59 -11.30 2.93 7.32
CA LEU A 59 -12.23 1.89 7.76
C LEU A 59 -12.93 2.28 9.07
N PHE A 60 -12.17 2.68 10.07
CA PHE A 60 -12.73 3.04 11.37
C PHE A 60 -13.62 4.27 11.30
N LYS A 61 -13.24 5.27 10.48
CA LYS A 61 -14.12 6.41 10.18
C LYS A 61 -15.46 5.95 9.62
N ALA A 62 -15.44 5.10 8.59
CA ALA A 62 -16.67 4.56 7.98
C ALA A 62 -17.50 3.72 8.99
N MET A 63 -16.85 2.98 9.89
CA MET A 63 -17.53 2.22 10.94
C MET A 63 -18.23 3.13 11.96
N LYS A 64 -17.56 4.18 12.43
CA LYS A 64 -18.16 5.17 13.35
C LYS A 64 -19.40 5.82 12.73
N GLU A 65 -19.30 6.25 11.47
CA GLU A 65 -20.39 6.86 10.70
C GLU A 65 -21.57 5.90 10.54
N LYS A 66 -21.32 4.66 10.10
CA LYS A 66 -22.38 3.66 9.85
C LYS A 66 -23.06 3.19 11.14
N ALA A 67 -22.30 2.99 12.20
CA ALA A 67 -22.83 2.56 13.49
C ALA A 67 -23.52 3.70 14.28
N LYS A 68 -23.34 4.96 13.86
CA LYS A 68 -23.72 6.16 14.62
C LYS A 68 -23.23 6.10 16.07
N LYS A 69 -22.03 5.54 16.27
CA LYS A 69 -21.41 5.36 17.58
C LYS A 69 -19.97 5.81 17.51
N SER A 70 -19.56 6.58 18.52
CA SER A 70 -18.15 6.83 18.75
C SER A 70 -17.55 5.69 19.57
N PHE A 71 -16.33 5.31 19.23
CA PHE A 71 -15.51 4.38 20.00
C PHE A 71 -14.06 4.86 19.98
N GLU A 72 -13.36 4.61 21.08
CA GLU A 72 -11.94 4.90 21.23
C GLU A 72 -11.11 3.90 20.41
N ILE A 73 -10.01 4.39 19.85
CA ILE A 73 -9.05 3.57 19.12
C ILE A 73 -7.69 3.73 19.79
N LEU A 74 -7.15 2.62 20.28
CA LEU A 74 -5.85 2.54 20.91
C LEU A 74 -4.82 2.04 19.88
N PRO A 75 -3.95 2.91 19.32
CA PRO A 75 -2.93 2.48 18.38
C PRO A 75 -1.86 1.63 19.06
N ALA A 76 -1.45 0.55 18.40
CA ALA A 76 -0.41 -0.37 18.86
C ALA A 76 0.31 -1.01 17.67
N SER A 77 1.45 -1.68 17.92
CA SER A 77 2.20 -2.45 16.90
C SER A 77 2.53 -1.66 15.62
N GLY A 78 2.84 -0.36 15.78
CA GLY A 78 3.20 0.55 14.70
C GLY A 78 2.02 1.07 13.86
N TYR A 79 0.77 0.82 14.29
CA TYR A 79 -0.39 1.48 13.72
C TYR A 79 -0.37 3.00 14.00
N ILE A 80 -0.46 3.79 12.93
CA ILE A 80 -0.48 5.26 12.99
C ILE A 80 -1.94 5.73 12.91
N PHE A 81 -2.58 5.83 14.08
CA PHE A 81 -3.93 6.36 14.15
C PHE A 81 -3.94 7.89 14.00
N VAL A 82 -4.79 8.38 13.10
CA VAL A 82 -5.04 9.80 12.89
C VAL A 82 -6.54 10.01 12.71
N GLU A 83 -7.12 10.90 13.51
CA GLU A 83 -8.51 11.34 13.37
C GLU A 83 -8.52 12.75 12.80
N ARG A 84 -9.05 12.89 11.57
CA ARG A 84 -9.17 14.14 10.81
C ARG A 84 -10.56 14.28 10.19
#